data_AF-Q0C6Y6-F1
#
_entry.id   AF-Q0C6Y6-F1
#
_cell.length_a   1.000
_cell.length_b   1.000
_cell.length_c   1.000
_cell.angle_alpha   90.00
_cell.angle_beta   90.00
_cell.angle_gamma   90.00
#
_symmetry.space_group_name_H-M   'P 1'
#
loop_
_entity.id
_entity.type
_entity.pdbx_description
1 polymer ?
#
loop_
_entity_poly.entity_id
_entity_poly.type
_entity_poly.pdbx_seq_one_letter_code
_entity_poly.pdbx_strand_id
1 'polypeptide(L)'
;MPVTFQGIRIGQKYSRPQLADLWGYRGYQALARGVVTPRDSNFIILFVTEYQQTFQEQYDDRLTGKILQWEGPRDHFAEDRMENSHDNGDEIHVFHRERHHSDFTYIGRVVVLKIERRIERPSTFQFRVE
;
A
#
# COMPACT_ATOMS: atom_id res chain seq x y z
N MET A 1 5.36 -4.53 -19.64
CA MET A 1 4.92 -5.85 -19.13
C MET A 1 4.00 -5.59 -17.95
N PRO A 2 2.85 -6.28 -17.84
CA PRO A 2 1.96 -6.06 -16.71
C PRO A 2 2.63 -6.55 -15.43
N VAL A 3 2.43 -5.81 -14.34
CA VAL A 3 2.80 -6.26 -13.00
C VAL A 3 2.08 -7.58 -12.70
N THR A 4 2.75 -8.51 -12.03
CA THR A 4 2.17 -9.82 -11.64
C THR A 4 2.50 -10.14 -10.19
N PHE A 5 1.56 -10.77 -9.49
CA PHE A 5 1.76 -11.29 -8.14
C PHE A 5 2.09 -12.78 -8.13
N GLN A 6 2.31 -13.38 -9.31
CA GLN A 6 2.74 -14.76 -9.41
C GLN A 6 4.11 -14.93 -8.73
N GLY A 7 4.18 -15.81 -7.72
CA GLY A 7 5.40 -16.04 -6.94
C GLY A 7 5.59 -15.09 -5.75
N ILE A 8 4.74 -14.07 -5.59
CA ILE A 8 4.69 -13.22 -4.39
C ILE A 8 3.83 -13.93 -3.34
N ARG A 9 4.40 -14.19 -2.14
CA ARG A 9 3.78 -14.99 -1.09
C ARG A 9 3.50 -14.15 0.15
N ILE A 10 2.32 -14.35 0.73
CA ILE A 10 1.94 -13.69 1.99
C ILE A 10 2.95 -14.06 3.08
N GLY A 11 3.38 -13.06 3.85
CA GLY A 11 4.37 -13.20 4.92
C GLY A 11 5.82 -13.20 4.45
N GLN A 12 6.10 -13.21 3.14
CA GLN A 12 7.47 -13.07 2.63
C GLN A 12 7.90 -11.61 2.53
N LYS A 13 9.21 -11.41 2.73
CA LYS A 13 9.86 -10.11 2.64
C LYS A 13 10.37 -9.85 1.23
N TYR A 14 10.17 -8.62 0.77
CA TYR A 14 10.60 -8.15 -0.53
C TYR A 14 11.16 -6.74 -0.41
N SER A 15 12.31 -6.52 -1.03
CA SER A 15 12.85 -5.18 -1.22
C SER A 15 12.23 -4.53 -2.47
N ARG A 16 12.23 -3.20 -2.53
CA ARG A 16 11.78 -2.49 -3.75
C ARG A 16 12.61 -2.84 -4.98
N PRO A 17 13.96 -2.98 -4.91
CA PRO A 17 14.74 -3.51 -6.03
C PRO A 17 14.28 -4.89 -6.49
N GLN A 18 14.05 -5.84 -5.56
CA GLN A 18 13.56 -7.18 -5.91
C GLN A 18 12.20 -7.13 -6.62
N LEU A 19 11.27 -6.32 -6.11
CA LEU A 19 9.95 -6.14 -6.76
C LEU A 19 10.07 -5.47 -8.12
N ALA A 20 10.98 -4.50 -8.26
CA ALA A 20 11.25 -3.86 -9.54
C ALA A 20 11.75 -4.87 -10.58
N ASP A 21 12.69 -5.72 -10.20
CA ASP A 21 13.22 -6.78 -11.07
C ASP A 21 12.13 -7.81 -11.43
N LEU A 22 11.36 -8.27 -10.44
CA LEU A 22 10.25 -9.22 -10.64
C LEU A 22 9.17 -8.68 -11.59
N TRP A 23 8.90 -7.37 -11.54
CA TRP A 23 7.89 -6.71 -12.37
C TRP A 23 8.46 -6.11 -13.66
N GLY A 24 9.77 -6.28 -13.92
CA GLY A 24 10.42 -5.81 -15.13
C GLY A 24 10.54 -4.28 -15.23
N TYR A 25 10.55 -3.57 -14.10
CA TYR A 25 10.87 -2.14 -14.07
C TYR A 25 12.37 -1.93 -14.30
N ARG A 26 12.74 -0.82 -14.97
CA ARG A 26 14.15 -0.45 -15.19
C ARG A 26 14.91 -0.13 -13.89
N GLY A 27 14.19 0.13 -12.81
CA GLY A 27 14.74 0.45 -11.50
C GLY A 27 13.64 0.71 -10.47
N TYR A 28 14.02 0.73 -9.19
CA TYR A 28 13.07 0.88 -8.08
C TYR A 28 12.43 2.26 -7.97
N GLN A 29 12.88 3.26 -8.74
CA GLN A 29 12.34 4.62 -8.72
C GLN A 29 10.85 4.65 -9.06
N ALA A 30 10.38 3.73 -9.91
CA ALA A 30 8.96 3.55 -10.22
C ALA A 30 8.13 3.11 -9.01
N LEU A 31 8.78 2.50 -8.02
CA LEU A 31 8.18 2.04 -6.78
C LEU A 31 8.49 2.99 -5.60
N ALA A 32 9.00 4.20 -5.87
CA ALA A 32 9.46 5.11 -4.81
C ALA A 32 8.32 5.68 -3.94
N ARG A 33 7.09 5.74 -4.47
CA ARG A 33 5.92 6.32 -3.79
C ARG A 33 5.29 5.33 -2.81
N GLY A 34 4.49 5.85 -1.87
CA GLY A 34 3.69 5.02 -0.95
C GLY A 34 2.55 4.27 -1.65
N VAL A 35 2.08 4.78 -2.79
CA VAL A 35 1.09 4.13 -3.63
C VAL A 35 1.62 4.05 -5.05
N VAL A 36 1.43 2.89 -5.69
CA VAL A 36 1.78 2.65 -7.09
C VAL A 36 0.58 2.06 -7.80
N THR A 37 0.21 2.66 -8.92
CA THR A 37 -0.86 2.20 -9.81
C THR A 37 -0.24 1.87 -11.17
N PRO A 38 0.19 0.61 -11.40
CA PRO A 38 0.80 0.24 -12.67
C PRO A 38 -0.14 0.54 -13.84
N ARG A 39 0.44 0.98 -14.97
CA ARG A 39 -0.32 1.29 -16.16
C ARG A 39 -0.95 0.00 -16.72
N ASP A 40 -2.17 0.12 -17.23
CA ASP A 40 -2.90 -0.96 -17.89
C ASP A 40 -3.07 -2.20 -16.98
N SER A 41 -3.19 -1.98 -15.66
CA SER A 41 -3.55 -3.01 -14.68
C SER A 41 -4.66 -2.54 -13.75
N ASN A 42 -5.36 -3.50 -13.16
CA ASN A 42 -6.31 -3.29 -12.07
C ASN A 42 -5.65 -3.35 -10.68
N PHE A 43 -4.32 -3.23 -10.61
CA PHE A 43 -3.60 -3.33 -9.33
C PHE A 43 -3.36 -1.95 -8.73
N ILE A 44 -3.60 -1.85 -7.43
CA ILE A 44 -3.18 -0.74 -6.57
C ILE A 44 -2.22 -1.32 -5.54
N ILE A 45 -0.99 -0.82 -5.50
CA ILE A 45 0.07 -1.38 -4.66
C ILE A 45 0.44 -0.36 -3.60
N LEU A 46 0.24 -0.72 -2.33
CA LEU A 46 0.56 0.12 -1.19
C LEU A 46 1.89 -0.33 -0.57
N PHE A 47 2.79 0.61 -0.36
CA PHE A 47 4.02 0.46 0.40
C PHE A 47 3.90 1.25 1.70
N VAL A 48 3.54 0.54 2.76
CA VAL A 48 3.26 1.10 4.09
C VAL A 48 4.47 0.93 4.97
N THR A 49 4.92 2.03 5.58
CA THR A 49 5.95 2.00 6.62
C THR A 49 5.26 2.41 7.92
N GLU A 50 5.13 1.48 8.86
CA GLU A 50 4.64 1.81 10.20
C GLU A 50 5.62 2.80 10.84
N TYR A 51 5.07 3.92 11.26
CA TYR A 51 5.74 4.87 12.13
C TYR A 51 5.20 4.63 13.54
N GLN A 52 6.03 4.87 14.56
CA GLN A 52 5.56 5.02 15.92
C GLN A 52 5.95 6.44 16.34
N GLN A 53 5.01 7.38 16.35
CA GLN A 53 5.27 8.66 16.97
C GLN A 53 5.29 8.49 18.50
N THR A 54 6.42 8.86 19.11
CA THR A 54 6.67 8.74 20.55
C THR A 54 5.89 9.72 21.43
N PHE A 55 5.04 10.59 20.86
CA PHE A 55 4.31 11.61 21.62
C PHE A 55 2.85 11.80 21.15
N GLN A 56 1.93 11.30 21.99
CA GLN A 56 0.57 11.76 22.30
C GLN A 56 -0.52 12.00 21.23
N GLU A 57 -0.26 11.96 19.92
CA GLU A 57 -1.33 11.98 18.91
C GLU A 57 -1.41 10.65 18.17
N GLN A 58 -2.40 9.85 18.53
CA GLN A 58 -2.54 8.47 18.10
C GLN A 58 -3.22 8.40 16.72
N TYR A 59 -2.45 8.57 15.66
CA TYR A 59 -2.71 7.92 14.37
C TYR A 59 -1.37 7.49 13.79
N ASP A 60 -1.14 6.18 13.70
CA ASP A 60 0.04 5.59 13.09
C ASP A 60 -0.43 4.44 12.20
N ASP A 61 0.15 4.36 11.01
CA ASP A 61 -0.05 3.23 10.09
C ASP A 61 0.17 1.92 10.84
N ARG A 62 -0.91 1.19 11.14
CA ARG A 62 -0.87 0.06 12.07
C ARG A 62 -1.69 -1.10 11.56
N LEU A 63 -1.06 -2.27 11.53
CA LEU A 63 -1.74 -3.54 11.30
C LEU A 63 -2.13 -4.18 12.65
N THR A 64 -3.42 -4.20 12.97
CA THR A 64 -3.95 -4.88 14.16
C THR A 64 -4.85 -6.04 13.75
N GLY A 65 -4.37 -7.26 13.92
CA GLY A 65 -5.07 -8.46 13.45
C GLY A 65 -5.24 -8.44 11.93
N LYS A 66 -6.48 -8.32 11.45
CA LYS A 66 -6.80 -8.20 10.01
C LYS A 66 -7.09 -6.76 9.55
N ILE A 67 -6.99 -5.77 10.44
CA ILE A 67 -7.33 -4.38 10.12
C ILE A 67 -6.04 -3.57 9.98
N LEU A 68 -5.88 -2.94 8.81
CA LEU A 68 -4.82 -1.99 8.55
C LEU A 68 -5.40 -0.58 8.60
N GLN A 69 -4.89 0.22 9.53
CA GLN A 69 -5.09 1.67 9.52
C GLN A 69 -3.94 2.29 8.73
N TRP A 70 -4.25 3.17 7.80
CA TRP A 70 -3.25 3.76 6.92
C TRP A 70 -3.59 5.21 6.56
N GLU A 71 -2.58 6.08 6.57
CA GLU A 71 -2.64 7.44 6.07
C GLU A 71 -2.20 7.51 4.61
N GLY A 72 -3.05 8.10 3.77
CA GLY A 72 -2.82 8.25 2.34
C GLY A 72 -1.67 9.18 1.95
N PRO A 73 -1.33 9.27 0.66
CA PRO A 73 -0.36 10.26 0.20
C PRO A 73 -0.95 11.68 0.23
N ARG A 74 -0.12 12.69 0.52
CA ARG A 74 -0.52 14.11 0.62
C ARG A 74 -1.09 14.73 -0.66
N ASP A 75 -0.84 14.12 -1.80
CA ASP A 75 -1.30 14.59 -3.11
C ASP A 75 -2.66 13.98 -3.51
N HIS A 76 -3.24 13.11 -2.67
CA HIS A 76 -4.56 12.51 -2.85
C HIS A 76 -4.76 11.75 -4.18
N PHE A 77 -3.67 11.40 -4.89
CA PHE A 77 -3.76 11.03 -6.32
C PHE A 77 -4.51 9.72 -6.60
N ALA A 78 -4.58 8.82 -5.62
CA ALA A 78 -5.16 7.48 -5.77
C ALA A 78 -6.45 7.29 -4.98
N GLU A 79 -6.93 8.31 -4.25
CA GLU A 79 -8.02 8.13 -3.28
C GLU A 79 -9.34 7.75 -3.95
N ASP A 80 -9.70 8.44 -5.05
CA ASP A 80 -10.90 8.10 -5.83
C ASP A 80 -10.83 6.66 -6.35
N ARG A 81 -9.67 6.22 -6.82
CA ARG A 81 -9.49 4.86 -7.35
C ARG A 81 -9.58 3.82 -6.23
N MET A 82 -9.00 4.11 -5.07
CA MET A 82 -9.02 3.21 -3.91
C MET A 82 -10.43 3.10 -3.32
N GLU A 83 -11.15 4.21 -3.15
CA GLU A 83 -12.53 4.20 -2.66
C GLU A 83 -13.45 3.38 -3.55
N ASN A 84 -13.33 3.55 -4.88
CA ASN A 84 -14.13 2.84 -5.86
C ASN A 84 -13.49 1.50 -6.32
N SER A 85 -12.50 1.00 -5.58
CA SER A 85 -11.72 -0.17 -6.03
C SER A 85 -12.59 -1.42 -6.23
N HIS A 86 -13.54 -1.64 -5.34
CA HIS A 86 -14.49 -2.76 -5.45
C HIS A 86 -15.30 -2.67 -6.76
N ASP A 87 -15.86 -1.51 -7.06
CA ASP A 87 -16.74 -1.31 -8.21
C ASP A 87 -15.97 -1.30 -9.53
N ASN A 88 -14.71 -0.85 -9.51
CA ASN A 88 -13.81 -0.85 -10.65
C ASN A 88 -13.14 -2.22 -10.91
N GLY A 89 -13.31 -3.20 -10.01
CA GLY A 89 -12.59 -4.48 -10.07
C GLY A 89 -11.09 -4.35 -9.80
N ASP A 90 -10.67 -3.28 -9.12
CA ASP A 90 -9.30 -3.07 -8.69
C ASP A 90 -8.95 -3.94 -7.47
N GLU A 91 -7.72 -4.44 -7.43
CA GLU A 91 -7.17 -5.18 -6.30
C GLU A 91 -6.12 -4.35 -5.58
N ILE A 92 -6.30 -4.17 -4.27
CA ILE A 92 -5.35 -3.44 -3.43
C ILE A 92 -4.42 -4.45 -2.75
N HIS A 93 -3.13 -4.36 -3.06
CA HIS A 93 -2.07 -5.20 -2.52
C HIS A 93 -1.18 -4.41 -1.58
N VAL A 94 -0.88 -4.96 -0.40
CA VAL A 94 -0.13 -4.23 0.62
C VAL A 94 1.20 -4.89 0.95
N PHE A 95 2.24 -4.07 0.94
CA PHE A 95 3.59 -4.34 1.40
C PHE A 95 3.85 -3.48 2.64
N HIS A 96 4.04 -4.13 3.79
CA HIS A 96 4.15 -3.48 5.09
C HIS A 96 5.56 -3.66 5.69
N ARG A 97 6.10 -2.64 6.35
CA ARG A 97 7.32 -2.75 7.15
C ARG A 97 7.24 -1.90 8.41
N GLU A 98 7.90 -2.34 9.47
CA GLU A 98 7.93 -1.64 10.76
C GLU A 98 9.00 -0.54 10.85
N ARG A 99 10.06 -0.62 10.05
CA ARG A 99 11.20 0.29 10.15
C ARG A 99 11.61 0.82 8.80
N HIS A 100 12.03 2.08 8.78
CA HIS A 100 12.65 2.65 7.60
C HIS A 100 13.90 1.83 7.22
N HIS A 101 14.11 1.63 5.92
CA HIS A 101 15.20 0.82 5.34
C HIS A 101 15.18 -0.69 5.57
N SER A 102 14.10 -1.28 6.10
CA SER A 102 13.90 -2.73 6.01
C SER A 102 13.12 -3.13 4.75
N ASP A 103 13.21 -4.41 4.41
CA ASP A 103 12.34 -5.03 3.42
C ASP A 103 10.87 -4.96 3.86
N PHE A 104 9.97 -4.99 2.89
CA PHE A 104 8.54 -5.02 3.12
C PHE A 104 8.02 -6.46 3.13
N THR A 105 7.23 -6.79 4.14
CA THR A 105 6.45 -8.02 4.19
C THR A 105 5.20 -7.84 3.33
N TYR A 106 4.96 -8.73 2.36
CA TYR A 106 3.69 -8.76 1.65
C TYR A 106 2.60 -9.32 2.56
N ILE A 107 1.59 -8.52 2.89
CA ILE A 107 0.51 -8.95 3.80
C ILE A 107 -0.71 -9.50 3.06
N GLY A 108 -0.76 -9.35 1.74
CA GLY A 108 -1.85 -9.86 0.90
C GLY A 108 -2.69 -8.77 0.25
N ARG A 109 -3.85 -9.20 -0.23
CA ARG A 109 -4.90 -8.34 -0.76
C ARG A 109 -5.71 -7.75 0.39
N VAL A 110 -6.16 -6.52 0.21
CA VAL A 110 -7.02 -5.83 1.17
C VAL A 110 -8.23 -5.22 0.48
N VAL A 111 -9.29 -5.02 1.27
CA VAL A 111 -10.49 -4.29 0.86
C VAL A 111 -10.66 -3.03 1.69
N VAL A 112 -11.17 -1.96 1.08
CA VAL A 112 -11.48 -0.72 1.78
C VAL A 112 -12.72 -0.93 2.64
N LEU A 113 -12.58 -0.71 3.95
CA LEU A 113 -13.71 -0.69 4.89
C LEU A 113 -14.26 0.72 5.08
N LYS A 114 -13.34 1.69 5.20
CA LYS A 114 -13.68 3.08 5.47
C LYS A 114 -12.61 3.99 4.90
N ILE A 115 -13.04 5.14 4.39
CA ILE A 115 -12.19 6.27 4.05
C ILE A 115 -12.71 7.51 4.79
N GLU A 116 -11.81 8.28 5.39
CA GLU A 116 -12.11 9.63 5.87
C GLU A 116 -11.37 10.62 5.00
N ARG A 117 -12.08 11.17 4.00
CA ARG A 117 -11.49 12.15 3.08
C ARG A 117 -11.11 13.42 3.81
N ARG A 118 -9.92 13.93 3.49
CA ARG A 118 -9.38 15.19 4.01
C ARG A 118 -8.83 15.99 2.82
N ILE A 119 -8.81 17.31 2.96
CA ILE A 119 -8.37 18.23 1.89
C ILE A 119 -7.01 18.84 2.23
N GLU A 120 -6.83 19.25 3.49
CA GLU A 120 -5.62 19.97 3.94
C GLU A 120 -4.54 19.05 4.53
N ARG A 121 -4.88 17.77 4.71
CA ARG A 121 -4.01 16.72 5.23
C ARG A 121 -4.35 15.42 4.52
N PRO A 122 -3.48 14.41 4.53
CA PRO A 122 -3.79 13.10 4.01
C PRO A 122 -5.12 12.52 4.52
N SER A 123 -5.84 11.83 3.63
CA SER A 123 -7.01 11.06 4.03
C SER A 123 -6.59 9.80 4.78
N THR A 124 -7.43 9.34 5.70
CA THR A 124 -7.18 8.08 6.42
C THR A 124 -8.04 6.97 5.86
N PHE A 125 -7.47 5.77 5.85
CA PHE A 125 -8.09 4.57 5.32
C PHE A 125 -8.08 3.48 6.39
N GLN A 126 -9.16 2.70 6.41
CA GLN A 126 -9.19 1.43 7.09
C GLN A 126 -9.38 0.33 6.06
N PHE A 127 -8.43 -0.59 6.01
CA PHE A 127 -8.51 -1.76 5.17
C PHE A 127 -8.68 -3.03 6.00
N ARG A 128 -9.27 -4.05 5.38
CA ARG A 128 -9.29 -5.42 5.91
C ARG A 128 -8.47 -6.33 5.01
N VAL A 129 -7.54 -7.06 5.60
CA VAL A 129 -6.79 -8.13 4.93
C VAL A 129 -7.72 -9.32 4.70
N GLU A 130 -7.72 -9.85 3.48
CA GLU A 130 -8.52 -11.02 3.10
C GLU A 130 -7.92 -12.32 3.65
#